data_AF-C0ZXU1-F1
#
_entry.id   AF-C0ZXU1-F1
#
_cell.length_a   1.000
_cell.length_b   1.000
_cell.length_c   1.000
_cell.angle_alpha   90.00
_cell.angle_beta   90.00
_cell.angle_gamma   90.00
#
_symmetry.space_group_name_H-M   'P 1'
#
loop_
_entity.id
_entity.type
_entity.pdbx_description
1 polymer ?
#
loop_
_entity_poly.entity_id
_entity_poly.type
_entity_poly.pdbx_seq_one_letter_code
_entity_poly.pdbx_strand_id
1 'polypeptide(L)'
;MEFYMARRSLRHAVATTTSLVLIAAGVTVGLGASVAQAAPACALNQSVTDSWAGSLGTPYTVSKEVVGDGKVAAGQTVTYITKVSGSGALVNQIRDFHPAGFQLVKARLNVKWLIGDQKWDDVTKTVVVGNNSVVAKGGGWTTAGGGVIALETTYKVPDNAVVGTQLDSGAGTNIVLAAGDWNINPMGVCVTIRQPNPVEAGAGSLEDMGFGSLNSGSGQVFGSLTDPQGSMTNVISGVLGNVLGNMS
;
A
#
# COMPACT_ATOMS: atom_id res chain seq x y z
N MET A 1 -11.07 -73.79 24.20
CA MET A 1 -11.18 -72.32 24.24
C MET A 1 -9.84 -71.78 24.68
N GLU A 2 -8.87 -71.75 23.78
CA GLU A 2 -8.59 -70.69 22.79
C GLU A 2 -7.60 -69.66 23.34
N PHE A 3 -6.49 -69.60 22.61
CA PHE A 3 -5.26 -68.86 22.84
C PHE A 3 -5.47 -67.34 22.84
N TYR A 4 -4.61 -66.59 23.53
CA TYR A 4 -3.87 -65.54 22.82
C TYR A 4 -2.49 -65.27 23.42
N MET A 5 -1.48 -65.52 22.58
CA MET A 5 -0.07 -65.20 22.77
C MET A 5 0.15 -63.69 22.63
N ALA A 6 0.85 -63.06 23.56
CA ALA A 6 1.48 -61.77 23.33
C ALA A 6 2.70 -61.97 22.40
N ARG A 7 2.57 -61.58 21.13
CA ARG A 7 3.66 -61.64 20.14
C ARG A 7 4.50 -60.35 20.15
N ARG A 8 5.80 -60.57 20.00
CA ARG A 8 6.91 -59.63 19.85
C ARG A 8 6.87 -58.80 18.54
N SER A 9 7.44 -57.58 18.63
CA SER A 9 8.47 -57.01 17.72
C SER A 9 8.11 -56.09 16.54
N LEU A 10 9.05 -55.15 16.35
CA LEU A 10 9.54 -54.43 15.15
C LEU A 10 9.18 -52.93 14.96
N ARG A 11 10.21 -52.10 15.24
CA ARG A 11 10.92 -51.14 14.34
C ARG A 11 10.10 -50.29 13.35
N HIS A 12 10.31 -48.96 13.33
CA HIS A 12 11.29 -48.26 12.47
C HIS A 12 11.15 -46.73 12.62
N ALA A 13 12.30 -46.06 12.74
CA ALA A 13 12.46 -44.63 12.49
C ALA A 13 12.48 -44.38 10.98
N VAL A 14 11.88 -43.28 10.52
CA VAL A 14 12.31 -42.57 9.30
C VAL A 14 12.04 -41.08 9.49
N ALA A 15 13.11 -40.30 9.55
CA ALA A 15 13.10 -38.86 9.35
C ALA A 15 12.80 -38.58 7.87
N THR A 16 11.77 -37.79 7.59
CA THR A 16 11.47 -37.34 6.23
C THR A 16 12.13 -35.99 5.97
N THR A 17 13.31 -36.04 5.35
CA THR A 17 13.86 -34.94 4.56
C THR A 17 13.02 -34.80 3.30
N THR A 18 12.23 -33.73 3.19
CA THR A 18 11.51 -33.41 1.96
C THR A 18 12.44 -32.67 0.99
N SER A 19 13.05 -33.44 0.10
CA SER A 19 13.68 -32.95 -1.13
C SER A 19 12.59 -32.38 -2.05
N LEU A 20 12.67 -31.08 -2.37
CA LEU A 20 11.86 -30.46 -3.41
C LEU A 20 12.41 -30.90 -4.79
N VAL A 21 11.69 -31.84 -5.42
CA VAL A 21 11.91 -32.24 -6.81
C VAL A 21 11.17 -31.23 -7.71
N LEU A 22 11.90 -30.49 -8.53
CA LEU A 22 11.37 -29.75 -9.67
C LEU A 22 10.99 -30.77 -10.76
N ILE A 23 9.69 -30.95 -11.01
CA ILE A 23 9.20 -31.74 -12.14
C ILE A 23 8.65 -30.78 -13.20
N ALA A 24 9.23 -30.89 -14.39
CA ALA A 24 8.84 -30.20 -15.61
C ALA A 24 7.55 -30.79 -16.21
N ALA A 25 6.74 -29.88 -16.78
CA ALA A 25 5.75 -30.04 -17.85
C ALA A 25 4.89 -31.32 -17.92
N GLY A 26 3.59 -31.16 -17.69
CA GLY A 26 2.56 -32.10 -18.13
C GLY A 26 1.18 -31.44 -18.04
N VAL A 27 0.54 -31.22 -19.19
CA VAL A 27 -0.84 -30.74 -19.29
C VAL A 27 -1.77 -31.82 -18.75
N THR A 28 -2.42 -31.54 -17.61
CA THR A 28 -3.55 -32.32 -17.12
C THR A 28 -4.71 -31.37 -16.82
N VAL A 29 -5.78 -31.52 -17.59
CA VAL A 29 -7.11 -30.98 -17.26
C VAL A 29 -7.64 -31.76 -16.07
N GLY A 30 -7.80 -31.09 -14.92
CA GLY A 30 -8.22 -31.71 -13.67
C GLY A 30 -8.74 -30.65 -12.69
N LEU A 31 -9.93 -30.89 -12.18
CA LEU A 31 -10.74 -30.00 -11.34
C LEU A 31 -10.03 -29.61 -10.04
N GLY A 32 -9.99 -28.30 -9.77
CA GLY A 32 -9.90 -27.77 -8.40
C GLY A 32 -8.52 -27.77 -7.73
N ALA A 33 -7.45 -27.46 -8.46
CA ALA A 33 -6.25 -26.95 -7.81
C ALA A 33 -6.52 -25.51 -7.38
N SER A 34 -6.56 -25.25 -6.08
CA SER A 34 -6.45 -23.91 -5.52
C SER A 34 -5.17 -23.31 -6.08
N VAL A 35 -5.29 -22.43 -7.07
CA VAL A 35 -4.15 -21.64 -7.55
C VAL A 35 -3.68 -20.82 -6.36
N ALA A 36 -2.55 -21.21 -5.77
CA ALA A 36 -1.81 -20.34 -4.88
C ALA A 36 -1.37 -19.18 -5.77
N GLN A 37 -2.20 -18.14 -5.82
CA GLN A 37 -1.84 -16.90 -6.49
C GLN A 37 -0.62 -16.37 -5.75
N ALA A 38 0.54 -16.39 -6.42
CA ALA A 38 1.77 -15.86 -5.86
C ALA A 38 1.46 -14.46 -5.33
N ALA A 39 1.84 -14.19 -4.07
CA ALA A 39 1.71 -12.84 -3.52
C ALA A 39 2.35 -11.87 -4.52
N PRO A 40 1.68 -10.76 -4.86
CA PRO A 40 2.21 -9.82 -5.83
C PRO A 40 3.64 -9.41 -5.45
N ALA A 41 4.53 -9.34 -6.44
CA ALA A 41 5.92 -8.97 -6.22
C ALA A 41 5.96 -7.60 -5.54
N CYS A 42 6.76 -7.49 -4.48
CA CYS A 42 6.79 -6.28 -3.68
C CYS A 42 7.25 -5.07 -4.49
N ALA A 43 6.37 -4.07 -4.65
CA ALA A 43 6.63 -2.89 -5.45
C ALA A 43 6.35 -1.60 -4.67
N LEU A 44 6.96 -0.51 -5.13
CA LEU A 44 6.70 0.83 -4.58
C LEU A 44 5.38 1.42 -5.09
N ASN A 45 4.91 0.97 -6.25
CA ASN A 45 3.64 1.36 -6.83
C ASN A 45 2.99 0.17 -7.50
N GLN A 46 1.66 0.14 -7.53
CA GLN A 46 0.85 -0.83 -8.27
C GLN A 46 -0.43 -0.14 -8.76
N SER A 47 -1.07 -0.72 -9.77
CA SER A 47 -2.37 -0.28 -10.24
C SER A 47 -3.20 -1.47 -10.72
N VAL A 48 -4.50 -1.45 -10.41
CA VAL A 48 -5.49 -2.38 -10.96
C VAL A 48 -6.45 -1.56 -11.81
N THR A 49 -6.54 -1.94 -13.09
CA THR A 49 -7.51 -1.38 -14.03
C THR A 49 -8.46 -2.48 -14.45
N ASP A 50 -9.76 -2.20 -14.38
CA ASP A 50 -10.78 -3.16 -14.79
C ASP A 50 -12.01 -2.44 -15.36
N SER A 51 -12.74 -3.16 -16.21
CA SER A 51 -14.04 -2.79 -16.75
C SER A 51 -14.99 -3.96 -16.55
N TRP A 52 -16.12 -3.73 -15.90
CA TRP A 52 -17.10 -4.77 -15.59
C TRP A 52 -18.48 -4.40 -16.13
N ALA A 53 -19.45 -5.32 -16.08
CA ALA A 53 -20.80 -5.09 -16.64
C ALA A 53 -21.47 -3.82 -16.10
N GLY A 54 -21.31 -3.51 -14.81
CA GLY A 54 -21.86 -2.29 -14.18
C GLY A 54 -21.16 -0.99 -14.58
N SER A 55 -19.98 -1.08 -15.21
CA SER A 55 -19.26 0.05 -15.81
C SER A 55 -19.62 0.31 -17.27
N LEU A 56 -20.51 -0.50 -17.86
CA LEU A 56 -20.86 -0.43 -19.28
C LEU A 56 -19.63 -0.54 -20.20
N GLY A 57 -18.64 -1.34 -19.80
CA GLY A 57 -17.39 -1.53 -20.54
C GLY A 57 -16.39 -0.38 -20.43
N THR A 58 -16.62 0.58 -19.53
CA THR A 58 -15.70 1.70 -19.33
C THR A 58 -14.70 1.40 -18.20
N PRO A 59 -13.39 1.64 -18.39
CA PRO A 59 -12.40 1.27 -17.39
C PRO A 59 -12.36 2.26 -16.23
N TYR A 60 -12.05 1.71 -15.05
CA TYR A 60 -11.66 2.43 -13.85
C TYR A 60 -10.33 1.87 -13.35
N THR A 61 -9.55 2.72 -12.71
CA THR A 61 -8.23 2.37 -12.18
C THR A 61 -8.15 2.77 -10.72
N VAL A 62 -7.68 1.84 -9.90
CA VAL A 62 -7.21 2.12 -8.54
C VAL A 62 -5.70 1.90 -8.55
N SER A 63 -4.94 2.92 -8.16
CA SER A 63 -3.50 2.80 -7.97
C SER A 63 -3.09 3.17 -6.56
N LYS A 64 -1.98 2.63 -6.12
CA LYS A 64 -1.37 2.96 -4.83
C LYS A 64 0.13 3.03 -4.98
N GLU A 65 0.74 3.97 -4.29
CA GLU A 65 2.20 4.11 -4.24
C GLU A 65 2.70 4.51 -2.85
N VAL A 66 3.93 4.11 -2.55
CA VAL A 66 4.71 4.62 -1.42
C VAL A 66 5.45 5.87 -1.88
N VAL A 67 5.37 6.94 -1.09
CA VAL A 67 6.21 8.13 -1.31
C VAL A 67 7.62 7.85 -0.77
N GLY A 68 8.62 7.94 -1.65
CA GLY A 68 10.03 7.71 -1.31
C GLY A 68 10.58 6.39 -1.87
N ASP A 69 11.58 5.81 -1.20
CA ASP A 69 12.29 4.61 -1.65
C ASP A 69 11.71 3.29 -1.07
N GLY A 70 10.62 3.39 -0.32
CA GLY A 70 9.97 2.26 0.34
C GLY A 70 10.73 1.68 1.52
N LYS A 71 11.74 2.37 2.08
CA LYS A 71 12.47 1.91 3.25
C LYS A 71 12.22 2.82 4.45
N VAL A 72 11.66 2.27 5.52
CA VAL A 72 11.30 3.03 6.72
C VAL A 72 11.80 2.31 7.97
N ALA A 73 12.30 3.05 8.95
CA ALA A 73 12.70 2.47 10.24
C ALA A 73 11.49 2.37 11.18
N ALA A 74 11.59 1.49 12.19
CA ALA A 74 10.63 1.46 13.28
C ALA A 74 10.51 2.84 13.95
N GLY A 75 9.29 3.23 14.32
CA GLY A 75 8.99 4.53 14.94
C GLY A 75 8.97 5.73 13.98
N GLN A 76 9.48 5.58 12.75
CA GLN A 76 9.44 6.63 11.74
C GLN A 76 8.13 6.63 10.95
N THR A 77 7.91 7.66 10.13
CA THR A 77 6.70 7.79 9.32
C THR A 77 6.90 7.33 7.89
N VAL A 78 5.86 6.75 7.29
CA VAL A 78 5.78 6.50 5.84
C VAL A 78 4.49 7.05 5.27
N THR A 79 4.54 7.52 4.02
CA THR A 79 3.37 8.09 3.33
C THR A 79 3.01 7.24 2.13
N TYR A 80 1.71 6.99 1.98
CA TYR A 80 1.11 6.35 0.81
C TYR A 80 0.20 7.33 0.10
N ILE A 81 0.08 7.16 -1.22
CA ILE A 81 -0.95 7.81 -2.02
C ILE A 81 -1.78 6.74 -2.72
N THR A 82 -3.06 6.69 -2.40
CA THR A 82 -4.05 5.89 -3.10
C THR A 82 -4.80 6.79 -4.09
N LYS A 83 -4.86 6.42 -5.37
CA LYS A 83 -5.53 7.18 -6.42
C LYS A 83 -6.65 6.36 -7.06
N VAL A 84 -7.70 7.05 -7.49
CA VAL A 84 -8.82 6.50 -8.25
C VAL A 84 -9.08 7.39 -9.44
N SER A 85 -9.12 6.80 -10.63
CA SER A 85 -9.47 7.47 -11.88
C SER A 85 -10.41 6.60 -12.70
N GLY A 86 -11.08 7.19 -13.69
CA GLY A 86 -11.92 6.41 -14.58
C GLY A 86 -12.74 7.26 -15.52
N SER A 87 -13.80 6.66 -16.04
CA SER A 87 -14.50 7.16 -17.23
C SER A 87 -15.71 8.06 -16.93
N GLY A 88 -15.76 8.70 -15.75
CA GLY A 88 -16.72 9.76 -15.46
C GLY A 88 -17.71 9.49 -14.33
N ALA A 89 -17.79 8.27 -13.80
CA ALA A 89 -18.65 8.01 -12.65
C ALA A 89 -18.15 8.74 -11.39
N LEU A 90 -19.08 8.90 -10.45
CA LEU A 90 -18.79 9.44 -9.13
C LEU A 90 -18.10 8.38 -8.27
N VAL A 91 -17.21 8.83 -7.40
CA VAL A 91 -16.62 8.05 -6.31
C VAL A 91 -17.08 8.68 -5.00
N ASN A 92 -17.61 7.89 -4.07
CA ASN A 92 -18.06 8.42 -2.77
C ASN A 92 -17.22 7.89 -1.58
N GLN A 93 -16.29 6.97 -1.85
CA GLN A 93 -15.41 6.40 -0.84
C GLN A 93 -14.07 6.04 -1.46
N ILE A 94 -12.97 6.38 -0.78
CA ILE A 94 -11.62 5.91 -1.09
C ILE A 94 -11.00 5.36 0.20
N ARG A 95 -10.31 4.24 0.10
CA ARG A 95 -9.79 3.46 1.24
C ARG A 95 -8.32 3.19 1.03
N ASP A 96 -7.55 3.49 2.06
CA ASP A 96 -6.16 3.06 2.18
C ASP A 96 -6.10 1.93 3.21
N PHE A 97 -5.59 0.76 2.82
CA PHE A 97 -5.31 -0.34 3.76
C PHE A 97 -3.82 -0.32 4.10
N HIS A 98 -3.50 -0.10 5.37
CA HIS A 98 -2.12 -0.05 5.86
C HIS A 98 -1.74 -1.35 6.57
N PRO A 99 -0.43 -1.67 6.69
CA PRO A 99 0.00 -2.83 7.47
C PRO A 99 -0.46 -2.76 8.93
N ALA A 100 -0.55 -3.93 9.57
CA ALA A 100 -0.96 -4.03 10.97
C ALA A 100 0.00 -3.24 11.89
N GLY A 101 -0.55 -2.58 12.90
CA GLY A 101 0.22 -1.80 13.90
C GLY A 101 0.62 -0.40 13.45
N PHE A 102 0.41 -0.04 12.18
CA PHE A 102 0.65 1.32 11.69
C PHE A 102 -0.42 2.27 12.24
N GLN A 103 -0.01 3.46 12.66
CA GLN A 103 -0.90 4.45 13.27
C GLN A 103 -1.02 5.67 12.37
N LEU A 104 -2.26 6.11 12.08
CA LEU A 104 -2.48 7.29 11.25
C LEU A 104 -1.92 8.55 11.93
N VAL A 105 -1.05 9.26 11.21
CA VAL A 105 -0.51 10.57 11.61
C VAL A 105 -1.21 11.70 10.86
N LYS A 106 -1.44 11.51 9.55
CA LYS A 106 -2.04 12.53 8.69
C LYS A 106 -2.80 11.92 7.54
N ALA A 107 -3.93 12.50 7.16
CA ALA A 107 -4.64 12.17 5.93
C ALA A 107 -5.03 13.45 5.17
N ARG A 108 -4.76 13.48 3.87
CA ARG A 108 -5.15 14.56 2.96
C ARG A 108 -5.89 13.98 1.77
N LEU A 109 -6.93 14.66 1.34
CA LEU A 109 -7.76 14.23 0.22
C LEU A 109 -7.66 15.28 -0.89
N ASN A 110 -7.35 14.83 -2.10
CA ASN A 110 -7.40 15.62 -3.31
C ASN A 110 -8.55 15.10 -4.18
N VAL A 111 -9.56 15.94 -4.41
CA VAL A 111 -10.74 15.54 -5.18
C VAL A 111 -11.15 16.66 -6.12
N LYS A 112 -11.62 16.27 -7.30
CA LYS A 112 -12.42 17.12 -8.16
C LYS A 112 -13.90 16.94 -7.80
N TRP A 113 -14.53 18.01 -7.37
CA TRP A 113 -15.96 18.02 -7.09
C TRP A 113 -16.74 18.13 -8.40
N LEU A 114 -18.00 17.68 -8.40
CA LEU A 114 -18.89 17.91 -9.54
C LEU A 114 -19.05 19.42 -9.84
N ILE A 115 -18.94 20.24 -8.79
CA ILE A 115 -18.93 21.70 -8.85
C ILE A 115 -17.72 22.19 -8.04
N GLY A 116 -16.72 22.75 -8.72
CA GLY A 116 -15.51 23.32 -8.11
C GLY A 116 -14.20 22.74 -8.65
N ASP A 117 -13.10 23.33 -8.21
CA ASP A 117 -11.75 22.93 -8.62
C ASP A 117 -11.20 21.77 -7.78
N GLN A 118 -10.19 21.12 -8.34
CA GLN A 118 -9.44 20.07 -7.66
C GLN A 118 -8.50 20.69 -6.61
N LYS A 119 -8.67 20.30 -5.34
CA LYS A 119 -7.89 20.84 -4.22
C LYS A 119 -7.55 19.78 -3.20
N TRP A 120 -6.46 20.00 -2.48
CA TRP A 120 -6.09 19.23 -1.30
C TRP A 120 -6.79 19.80 -0.07
N ASP A 121 -7.49 18.94 0.66
CA ASP A 121 -8.07 19.24 1.96
C ASP A 121 -7.48 18.30 3.02
N ASP A 122 -7.21 18.82 4.23
CA ASP A 122 -6.85 17.97 5.37
C ASP A 122 -8.10 17.26 5.88
N VAL A 123 -8.08 15.94 5.84
CA VAL A 123 -9.20 15.07 6.25
C VAL A 123 -8.84 14.21 7.45
N THR A 124 -7.71 14.47 8.12
CA THR A 124 -7.17 13.64 9.22
C THR A 124 -8.19 13.39 10.32
N LYS A 125 -9.03 14.39 10.64
CA LYS A 125 -10.06 14.30 11.69
C LYS A 125 -11.40 13.73 11.23
N THR A 126 -11.62 13.61 9.93
CA THR A 126 -12.91 13.23 9.33
C THR A 126 -12.90 11.85 8.69
N VAL A 127 -11.71 11.30 8.42
CA VAL A 127 -11.58 9.91 7.97
C VAL A 127 -12.03 8.94 9.06
N VAL A 128 -12.57 7.81 8.63
CA VAL A 128 -12.87 6.69 9.54
C VAL A 128 -11.64 5.81 9.61
N VAL A 129 -11.08 5.67 10.82
CA VAL A 129 -9.92 4.81 11.08
C VAL A 129 -10.41 3.45 11.57
N GLY A 130 -10.13 2.41 10.79
CA GLY A 130 -10.31 1.01 11.17
C GLY A 130 -9.01 0.38 11.69
N ASN A 131 -9.04 -0.93 11.94
CA ASN A 131 -7.88 -1.64 12.51
C ASN A 131 -6.64 -1.65 11.58
N ASN A 132 -6.87 -1.67 10.27
CA ASN A 132 -5.84 -1.68 9.23
C ASN A 132 -6.27 -0.85 8.01
N SER A 133 -7.13 0.15 8.20
CA SER A 133 -7.62 0.97 7.10
C SER A 133 -7.95 2.39 7.52
N VAL A 134 -7.82 3.30 6.55
CA VAL A 134 -8.28 4.68 6.64
C VAL A 134 -9.24 4.92 5.48
N VAL A 135 -10.44 5.38 5.81
CA VAL A 135 -11.53 5.56 4.84
C VAL A 135 -11.93 7.02 4.79
N ALA A 136 -11.74 7.65 3.63
CA ALA A 136 -12.33 8.94 3.33
C ALA A 136 -13.67 8.72 2.62
N LYS A 137 -14.71 9.45 3.06
CA LYS A 137 -16.06 9.42 2.49
C LYS A 137 -16.47 10.83 2.05
N GLY A 138 -17.30 10.92 1.02
CA GLY A 138 -17.82 12.21 0.54
C GLY A 138 -19.14 12.05 -0.20
N GLY A 139 -19.76 13.18 -0.55
CA GLY A 139 -21.03 13.23 -1.27
C GLY A 139 -20.94 12.83 -2.76
N GLY A 140 -19.75 12.57 -3.27
CA GLY A 140 -19.49 12.22 -4.67
C GLY A 140 -18.42 13.11 -5.30
N TRP A 141 -17.33 12.49 -5.75
CA TRP A 141 -16.20 13.11 -6.43
C TRP A 141 -16.18 12.61 -7.87
N THR A 142 -15.97 13.51 -8.84
CA THR A 142 -16.07 13.14 -10.25
C THR A 142 -14.73 12.66 -10.80
N THR A 143 -14.78 11.57 -11.57
CA THR A 143 -13.65 11.13 -12.43
C THR A 143 -13.71 11.76 -13.83
N ALA A 144 -14.74 12.56 -14.13
CA ALA A 144 -14.96 13.12 -15.47
C ALA A 144 -13.92 14.20 -15.83
N GLY A 145 -13.58 14.26 -17.12
CA GLY A 145 -12.59 15.21 -17.65
C GLY A 145 -11.20 15.00 -17.05
N GLY A 146 -10.79 13.74 -16.87
CA GLY A 146 -9.49 13.38 -16.31
C GLY A 146 -9.36 13.59 -14.80
N GLY A 147 -10.49 13.64 -14.08
CA GLY A 147 -10.49 13.80 -12.63
C GLY A 147 -9.86 12.60 -11.92
N VAL A 148 -8.88 12.86 -11.05
CA VAL A 148 -8.25 11.85 -10.20
C VAL A 148 -8.58 12.17 -8.75
N ILE A 149 -9.13 11.20 -8.03
CA ILE A 149 -9.30 11.26 -6.59
C ILE A 149 -8.04 10.68 -5.96
N ALA A 150 -7.37 11.42 -5.09
CA ALA A 150 -6.18 10.93 -4.38
C ALA A 150 -6.34 11.08 -2.85
N LEU A 151 -6.06 10.01 -2.12
CA LEU A 151 -5.96 9.99 -0.67
C LEU A 151 -4.49 9.79 -0.31
N GLU A 152 -3.89 10.81 0.30
CA GLU A 152 -2.54 10.77 0.87
C GLU A 152 -2.66 10.46 2.36
N THR A 153 -2.03 9.37 2.81
CA THR A 153 -2.03 8.95 4.22
C THR A 153 -0.62 8.72 4.72
N THR A 154 -0.26 9.40 5.80
CA THR A 154 1.00 9.24 6.52
C THR A 154 0.76 8.45 7.79
N TYR A 155 1.55 7.40 8.01
CA TYR A 155 1.47 6.53 9.17
C TYR A 155 2.77 6.50 9.95
N LYS A 156 2.70 6.41 11.28
CA LYS A 156 3.82 6.01 12.14
C LYS A 156 3.95 4.49 12.10
N VAL A 157 5.15 4.02 11.77
CA VAL A 157 5.54 2.61 11.84
C VAL A 157 5.69 2.22 13.31
N PRO A 158 5.18 1.04 13.73
CA PRO A 158 5.27 0.63 15.12
C PRO A 158 6.74 0.52 15.58
N ASP A 159 7.03 0.92 16.81
CA ASP A 159 8.40 0.98 17.35
C ASP A 159 9.05 -0.42 17.47
N ASN A 160 8.24 -1.48 17.47
CA ASN A 160 8.68 -2.88 17.48
C ASN A 160 8.68 -3.55 16.08
N ALA A 161 8.64 -2.78 14.99
CA ALA A 161 8.70 -3.33 13.64
C ALA A 161 10.02 -4.09 13.41
N VAL A 162 9.91 -5.28 12.81
CA VAL A 162 11.06 -6.18 12.62
C VAL A 162 11.84 -5.78 11.38
N VAL A 163 13.13 -5.48 11.54
CA VAL A 163 14.03 -5.15 10.43
C VAL A 163 14.09 -6.27 9.39
N GLY A 164 14.09 -5.90 8.11
CA GLY A 164 14.09 -6.81 6.97
C GLY A 164 12.72 -7.30 6.55
N THR A 165 11.66 -7.03 7.33
CA THR A 165 10.30 -7.41 6.94
C THR A 165 9.78 -6.52 5.81
N GLN A 166 9.10 -7.15 4.86
CA GLN A 166 8.30 -6.46 3.84
C GLN A 166 6.84 -6.46 4.27
N LEU A 167 6.24 -5.28 4.29
CA LEU A 167 4.88 -5.07 4.78
C LEU A 167 4.00 -4.56 3.66
N ASP A 168 3.11 -5.44 3.18
CA ASP A 168 2.18 -5.16 2.08
C ASP A 168 0.99 -4.31 2.55
N SER A 169 0.45 -3.53 1.62
CA SER A 169 -0.63 -2.61 1.81
C SER A 169 -1.63 -2.73 0.65
N GLY A 170 -2.83 -2.23 0.88
CA GLY A 170 -3.92 -2.34 -0.09
C GLY A 170 -4.58 -1.00 -0.37
N ALA A 171 -5.44 -0.99 -1.38
CA ALA A 171 -6.31 0.14 -1.70
C ALA A 171 -7.74 -0.34 -1.94
N GLY A 172 -8.69 0.58 -1.81
CA GLY A 172 -10.07 0.32 -2.18
C GLY A 172 -10.82 1.60 -2.53
N THR A 173 -11.96 1.43 -3.18
CA THR A 173 -12.82 2.54 -3.59
C THR A 173 -14.26 2.08 -3.71
N ASN A 174 -15.21 2.99 -3.60
CA ASN A 174 -16.58 2.76 -4.04
C ASN A 174 -16.91 3.73 -5.17
N ILE A 175 -16.96 3.19 -6.38
CA ILE A 175 -17.44 3.85 -7.58
C ILE A 175 -18.96 3.70 -7.59
N VAL A 176 -19.68 4.80 -7.77
CA VAL A 176 -21.17 4.85 -7.70
C VAL A 176 -21.78 4.29 -8.98
N LEU A 177 -21.55 3.00 -9.17
CA LEU A 177 -22.04 2.15 -10.25
C LEU A 177 -22.40 0.79 -9.66
N ALA A 178 -23.22 0.00 -10.36
CA ALA A 178 -23.56 -1.35 -9.92
C ALA A 178 -22.28 -2.19 -9.77
N ALA A 179 -22.04 -2.81 -8.62
CA ALA A 179 -20.81 -3.56 -8.30
C ALA A 179 -19.50 -2.76 -8.43
N GLY A 180 -19.53 -1.44 -8.15
CA GLY A 180 -18.36 -0.57 -8.17
C GLY A 180 -17.55 -0.49 -6.87
N ASP A 181 -17.83 -1.35 -5.87
CA ASP A 181 -17.05 -1.41 -4.64
C ASP A 181 -15.86 -2.36 -4.79
N TRP A 182 -14.65 -1.80 -4.78
CA TRP A 182 -13.40 -2.53 -5.01
C TRP A 182 -12.56 -2.57 -3.74
N ASN A 183 -12.12 -3.76 -3.34
CA ASN A 183 -11.17 -3.95 -2.25
C ASN A 183 -9.99 -4.79 -2.74
N ILE A 184 -8.85 -4.13 -2.92
CA ILE A 184 -7.61 -4.72 -3.41
C ILE A 184 -6.64 -4.73 -2.23
N ASN A 185 -6.73 -5.77 -1.40
CA ASN A 185 -5.93 -5.91 -0.19
C ASN A 185 -5.54 -7.39 0.02
N PRO A 186 -4.26 -7.76 -0.12
CA PRO A 186 -3.12 -6.90 -0.46
C PRO A 186 -3.17 -6.41 -1.93
N MET A 187 -2.46 -5.31 -2.20
CA MET A 187 -2.28 -4.79 -3.56
C MET A 187 -0.87 -5.03 -4.11
N GLY A 188 0.09 -5.46 -3.28
CA GLY A 188 1.49 -5.61 -3.67
C GLY A 188 2.31 -4.33 -3.52
N VAL A 189 1.79 -3.34 -2.80
CA VAL A 189 2.51 -2.10 -2.51
C VAL A 189 3.11 -2.21 -1.12
N CYS A 190 4.42 -2.41 -1.03
CA CYS A 190 5.06 -2.66 0.25
C CYS A 190 6.23 -1.74 0.59
N VAL A 191 6.45 -1.69 1.90
CA VAL A 191 7.60 -1.04 2.52
C VAL A 191 8.49 -2.09 3.15
N THR A 192 9.79 -1.85 3.14
CA THR A 192 10.78 -2.68 3.83
C THR A 192 11.22 -1.97 5.10
N ILE A 193 11.15 -2.67 6.24
CA ILE A 193 11.63 -2.13 7.50
C ILE A 193 13.16 -2.16 7.50
N ARG A 194 13.79 -0.99 7.62
CA ARG A 194 15.25 -0.86 7.70
C ARG A 194 15.71 -0.62 9.13
N GLN A 195 17.01 -0.84 9.34
CA GLN A 195 17.64 -0.42 10.59
C GLN A 195 17.54 1.13 10.71
N PRO A 196 17.21 1.66 11.91
CA PRO A 196 17.28 3.10 12.15
C PRO A 196 18.71 3.60 12.02
N ASN A 197 18.87 4.80 11.46
CA ASN A 197 20.15 5.48 11.46
C ASN A 197 20.49 5.99 12.87
N PRO A 198 21.77 6.25 13.21
CA PRO A 198 22.16 6.65 14.56
C PRO A 198 21.41 7.88 15.11
N VAL A 199 21.07 8.82 14.24
CA VAL A 199 20.29 10.03 14.61
C VAL A 199 18.84 9.67 14.97
N GLU A 200 18.21 8.77 14.21
CA GLU A 200 16.84 8.31 14.47
C GLU A 200 16.76 7.45 15.73
N ALA A 201 17.79 6.61 15.97
CA ALA A 201 17.92 5.81 17.17
C ALA A 201 18.13 6.68 18.44
N GLY A 202 18.81 7.82 18.30
CA GLY A 202 18.98 8.79 19.38
C GLY A 202 17.77 9.70 19.61
N ALA A 203 17.09 10.11 18.53
CA ALA A 203 15.90 10.96 18.59
C ALA A 203 14.71 10.29 19.29
N GLY A 204 14.55 8.97 19.14
CA GLY A 204 13.47 8.22 19.80
C GLY A 204 13.44 8.36 21.34
N SER A 205 14.56 8.75 21.95
CA SER A 205 14.66 9.06 23.39
C SER A 205 14.41 10.54 23.74
N LEU A 206 14.49 11.44 22.75
CA LEU A 206 14.29 12.89 22.88
C LEU A 206 12.85 13.31 22.53
N GLU A 207 12.18 12.57 21.65
CA GLU A 207 10.77 12.78 21.29
C GLU A 207 9.83 12.44 22.46
N ASP A 208 10.24 11.50 23.34
CA ASP A 208 9.57 11.19 24.61
C ASP A 208 9.76 12.28 25.68
N MET A 209 10.65 13.25 25.44
CA MET A 209 10.91 14.40 26.31
C MET A 209 10.25 15.71 25.85
N GLY A 210 9.29 15.64 24.91
CA GLY A 210 8.41 16.78 24.59
C GLY A 210 9.03 17.85 23.68
N PHE A 211 10.15 17.56 23.03
CA PHE A 211 10.66 18.40 21.94
C PHE A 211 10.06 17.90 20.62
N GLY A 212 8.89 18.44 20.27
CA GLY A 212 8.20 18.14 19.02
C GLY A 212 9.13 18.38 17.82
N SER A 213 9.45 17.30 17.11
CA SER A 213 10.31 17.34 15.93
C SER A 213 9.66 18.18 14.84
N LEU A 214 10.25 19.35 14.63
CA LEU A 214 10.06 20.19 13.45
C LEU A 214 10.66 19.46 12.25
N ASN A 215 9.91 18.55 11.63
CA ASN A 215 10.17 18.21 10.24
C ASN A 215 9.41 19.19 9.34
N SER A 216 9.93 20.42 9.26
CA SER A 216 9.57 21.38 8.22
C SER A 216 10.14 20.89 6.88
N GLY A 217 9.39 20.01 6.23
CA GLY A 217 9.77 19.43 4.94
C GLY A 217 8.58 18.97 4.10
N SER A 218 7.36 19.45 4.38
CA SER A 218 6.19 19.24 3.50
C SER A 218 6.20 20.21 2.31
N GLY A 219 7.39 20.51 1.78
CA GLY A 219 7.58 21.38 0.63
C GLY A 219 7.51 20.57 -0.65
N GLN A 220 6.31 20.51 -1.25
CA GLN A 220 6.13 20.32 -2.69
C GLN A 220 6.91 19.12 -3.31
N VAL A 221 6.47 17.90 -2.99
CA VAL A 221 6.86 16.71 -3.75
C VAL A 221 5.60 16.17 -4.42
N PHE A 222 5.13 16.85 -5.48
CA PHE A 222 3.94 16.41 -6.22
C PHE A 222 4.29 16.23 -7.70
N GLY A 223 4.62 14.99 -8.07
CA GLY A 223 4.60 14.52 -9.46
C GLY A 223 3.16 14.49 -10.00
N SER A 224 3.02 14.39 -11.32
CA SER A 224 1.78 14.61 -12.08
C SER A 224 0.54 13.91 -11.49
N LEU A 225 -0.39 14.69 -10.91
CA LEU A 225 -1.72 14.26 -10.47
C LEU A 225 -2.63 13.82 -11.63
N THR A 226 -2.20 14.06 -12.88
CA THR A 226 -2.99 13.72 -14.08
C THR A 226 -2.63 12.36 -14.67
N ASP A 227 -1.62 11.66 -14.13
CA ASP A 227 -1.26 10.31 -14.55
C ASP A 227 -1.55 9.30 -13.42
N PRO A 228 -2.66 8.54 -13.50
CA PRO A 228 -3.01 7.56 -12.49
C PRO A 228 -2.06 6.36 -12.44
N GLN A 229 -1.23 6.14 -13.47
CA GLN A 229 -0.21 5.10 -13.52
C GLN A 229 1.22 5.66 -13.37
N GLY A 230 1.37 6.98 -13.37
CA GLY A 230 2.64 7.67 -13.23
C GLY A 230 3.20 7.56 -11.82
N SER A 231 4.43 7.05 -11.71
CA SER A 231 5.18 6.97 -10.46
C SER A 231 5.73 8.35 -10.06
N MET A 232 5.64 8.69 -8.78
CA MET A 232 6.23 9.91 -8.22
C MET A 232 7.78 9.87 -8.10
N THR A 233 8.45 8.84 -8.61
CA THR A 233 9.91 8.64 -8.44
C THR A 233 10.82 9.60 -9.20
N ASN A 234 10.30 10.55 -10.00
CA ASN A 234 11.11 11.51 -10.77
C ASN A 234 11.22 12.91 -10.14
N VAL A 235 11.46 13.00 -8.84
CA VAL A 235 11.78 14.27 -8.16
C VAL A 235 12.94 14.14 -7.17
N ILE A 236 14.05 13.53 -7.60
CA ILE A 236 15.37 13.73 -6.97
C ILE A 236 16.43 13.78 -8.08
N SER A 237 16.54 14.90 -8.81
CA SER A 237 17.72 15.30 -9.62
C SER A 237 17.56 16.73 -10.19
N GLY A 238 17.20 17.71 -9.34
CA GLY A 238 17.02 19.10 -9.79
C GLY A 238 17.59 20.20 -8.89
N VAL A 239 18.11 19.86 -7.71
CA VAL A 239 18.65 20.86 -6.75
C VAL A 239 20.07 20.49 -6.34
N LEU A 240 20.96 20.25 -7.32
CA LEU A 240 22.41 20.29 -7.14
C LEU A 240 23.03 20.73 -8.47
N GLY A 241 22.95 22.03 -8.74
CA GLY A 241 23.51 22.60 -9.95
C GLY A 241 23.31 24.11 -10.05
N ASN A 242 23.63 24.86 -8.99
CA ASN A 242 23.95 26.29 -9.09
C ASN A 242 24.54 26.92 -7.81
N VAL A 243 25.41 26.21 -7.08
CA VAL A 243 26.16 26.80 -5.94
C VAL A 243 27.68 26.71 -6.12
N LEU A 244 28.19 26.44 -7.32
CA LEU A 244 29.62 26.53 -7.61
C LEU A 244 29.84 27.22 -8.97
N GLY A 245 30.00 28.53 -8.92
CA GLY A 245 30.29 29.34 -10.10
C GLY A 245 30.38 30.85 -9.82
N ASN A 246 30.86 31.24 -8.64
CA ASN A 246 31.30 32.61 -8.40
C ASN A 246 32.54 32.60 -7.50
N MET A 247 33.67 32.17 -8.05
CA MET A 247 35.02 32.51 -7.58
C MET A 247 36.00 32.45 -8.75
N SER A 248 36.02 33.50 -9.57
CA SER A 248 37.21 34.19 -10.13
C SER A 248 36.82 35.01 -11.36
#